data_AF-A0A2I4EDP4-F1
#
_entry.id   AF-A0A2I4EDP4-F1
#
_cell.length_a   1.000
_cell.length_b   1.000
_cell.length_c   1.000
_cell.angle_alpha   90.00
_cell.angle_beta   90.00
_cell.angle_gamma   90.00
#
_symmetry.space_group_name_H-M   'P 1'
#
loop_
_entity.id
_entity.type
_entity.pdbx_description
1 polymer ?
#
loop_
_entity_poly.entity_id
_entity_poly.type
_entity_poly.pdbx_seq_one_letter_code
_entity_poly.pdbx_strand_id
1 'polypeptide(L)'
;MVESSPSVICPSQPSLPSQKGNQPSTSIQMGGQLPRHIEISKETQSCTHVPIEQHSEAENVDLCSEIGNCFVVVVDSNGGRIKRPLHSIHDIWHLPEGERIDMELNNLGQPIKKQDSKVVRFGGLIARTNKLVPIIYKDWRSVPKTIKEEAWGLIMGKFKVPDDKLDAFKKWILKDLGKKWKDYKHELKKKLLHEKDTSAAQVVARASPDMVDLSQLAELANLWFDPEYKSKCNKNKECRKKQLVVHNGGSKSYARYAHDAQKSTGMLPTGM
;
A
#
# COMPACT_ATOMS: atom_id res chain seq x y z
N MET A 1 8.12 -64.51 14.65
CA MET A 1 9.36 -63.97 14.06
C MET A 1 9.30 -62.47 14.33
N VAL A 2 9.67 -61.96 15.52
CA VAL A 2 11.05 -61.77 16.04
C VAL A 2 11.90 -61.09 14.95
N GLU A 3 12.49 -59.91 15.06
CA GLU A 3 12.50 -58.78 16.01
C GLU A 3 13.39 -57.69 15.33
N SER A 4 13.41 -56.48 15.88
CA SER A 4 14.54 -55.52 15.82
C SER A 4 14.64 -54.53 14.64
N SER A 5 14.15 -53.31 14.91
CA SER A 5 14.95 -52.08 14.77
C SER A 5 15.32 -51.62 16.20
N PRO A 6 16.19 -50.62 16.47
CA PRO A 6 17.13 -49.86 15.64
C PRO A 6 18.55 -49.77 16.31
N SER A 7 19.50 -49.05 15.72
CA SER A 7 20.67 -48.56 16.47
C SER A 7 21.14 -47.19 15.96
N VAL A 8 20.97 -46.19 16.83
CA VAL A 8 21.59 -44.85 16.81
C VAL A 8 22.08 -44.61 18.24
N ILE A 9 23.40 -44.60 18.47
CA ILE A 9 24.14 -44.15 19.68
C ILE A 9 25.60 -44.01 19.20
N CYS A 10 26.41 -42.96 19.39
CA CYS A 10 26.37 -41.76 20.21
C CYS A 10 27.44 -40.73 19.69
N PRO A 11 27.56 -39.54 20.31
CA PRO A 11 28.16 -38.33 19.76
C PRO A 11 29.62 -38.12 20.19
N SER A 12 30.24 -37.09 19.63
CA SER A 12 31.40 -36.45 20.24
C SER A 12 31.16 -34.93 20.30
N GLN A 13 30.86 -34.44 21.51
CA GLN A 13 31.11 -33.04 21.88
C GLN A 13 32.49 -32.94 22.60
N PRO A 14 32.85 -31.82 23.26
CA PRO A 14 33.51 -30.66 22.70
C PRO A 14 34.85 -30.38 23.40
N SER A 15 35.66 -29.46 22.89
CA SER A 15 36.75 -28.86 23.67
C SER A 15 36.77 -27.33 23.52
N LEU A 16 36.41 -26.66 24.62
CA LEU A 16 36.83 -25.31 25.03
C LEU A 16 37.79 -25.52 26.22
N PRO A 17 38.51 -24.49 26.75
CA PRO A 17 38.90 -23.18 26.21
C PRO A 17 40.42 -22.91 26.40
N SER A 18 40.94 -21.80 25.86
CA SER A 18 42.09 -21.15 26.50
C SER A 18 42.00 -19.63 26.36
N GLN A 19 41.84 -18.99 27.52
CA GLN A 19 41.93 -17.55 27.71
C GLN A 19 43.40 -17.11 27.72
N LYS A 20 43.68 -15.93 27.14
CA LYS A 20 44.65 -14.91 27.55
C LYS A 20 44.20 -13.66 26.77
N GLY A 21 43.80 -12.53 27.34
CA GLY A 21 44.38 -11.81 28.47
C GLY A 21 44.91 -10.49 27.91
N ASN A 22 44.22 -9.37 28.17
CA ASN A 22 44.78 -8.05 28.55
C ASN A 22 43.79 -6.89 28.31
N GLN A 23 43.46 -6.23 29.42
CA GLN A 23 43.13 -4.81 29.61
C GLN A 23 44.37 -4.16 30.29
N PRO A 24 44.44 -2.86 30.64
CA PRO A 24 43.86 -1.62 30.10
C PRO A 24 44.93 -0.48 30.00
N SER A 25 44.47 0.78 29.86
CA SER A 25 45.13 2.09 30.15
C SER A 25 45.50 2.91 28.90
N THR A 26 45.34 4.24 28.80
CA THR A 26 45.24 5.29 29.83
C THR A 26 44.61 6.58 29.26
N SER A 27 44.01 7.35 30.16
CA SER A 27 43.54 8.75 30.11
C SER A 27 44.52 9.77 29.52
N ILE A 28 44.00 10.80 28.81
CA ILE A 28 44.45 12.20 28.91
C ILE A 28 43.22 13.14 28.83
N GLN A 29 43.17 14.10 29.76
CA GLN A 29 42.16 15.14 29.92
C GLN A 29 42.86 16.52 30.07
N MET A 30 42.08 17.60 29.91
CA MET A 30 42.35 19.04 30.18
C MET A 30 43.00 19.81 29.01
N GLY A 31 42.55 21.01 28.58
CA GLY A 31 41.47 21.90 29.01
C GLY A 31 41.49 23.18 28.14
N GLY A 32 40.41 23.96 28.12
CA GLY A 32 40.34 25.26 27.44
C GLY A 32 38.93 25.87 27.44
N GLN A 33 38.80 27.03 28.11
CA GLN A 33 37.57 27.73 28.53
C GLN A 33 36.89 28.58 27.41
N LEU A 34 35.56 28.71 27.53
CA LEU A 34 34.54 29.54 26.84
C LEU A 34 34.84 31.07 26.75
N PRO A 35 34.09 31.94 25.99
CA PRO A 35 32.61 32.07 25.95
C PRO A 35 32.02 32.47 24.55
N ARG A 36 30.72 32.65 24.25
CA ARG A 36 29.53 33.15 24.97
C ARG A 36 28.22 32.55 24.41
N HIS A 37 27.26 32.57 25.33
CA HIS A 37 25.84 32.27 25.34
C HIS A 37 24.97 33.06 24.34
N ILE A 38 23.98 32.40 23.71
CA ILE A 38 22.63 32.93 23.46
C ILE A 38 21.66 31.76 23.69
N GLU A 39 20.91 31.81 24.79
CA GLU A 39 19.78 30.93 25.08
C GLU A 39 18.53 31.43 24.35
N ILE A 40 17.82 30.52 23.69
CA ILE A 40 16.42 30.69 23.32
C ILE A 40 15.63 29.61 24.05
N SER A 41 14.67 30.07 24.85
CA SER A 41 13.86 29.36 25.82
C SER A 41 13.18 28.11 25.26
N LYS A 42 13.28 27.00 26.00
CA LYS A 42 12.45 25.81 25.82
C LYS A 42 11.22 25.95 26.70
N GLU A 43 10.07 26.23 26.10
CA GLU A 43 8.78 25.98 26.74
C GLU A 43 8.38 24.52 26.50
N THR A 44 8.49 23.72 27.55
CA THR A 44 7.84 22.41 27.69
C THR A 44 6.35 22.62 27.91
N GLN A 45 5.52 22.41 26.90
CA GLN A 45 4.10 22.15 27.09
C GLN A 45 3.87 20.64 27.18
N SER A 46 3.56 20.21 28.41
CA SER A 46 3.02 18.91 28.78
C SER A 46 1.69 18.69 28.06
N CYS A 47 1.59 17.65 27.22
CA CYS A 47 0.31 17.23 26.65
C CYS A 47 -0.25 16.13 27.56
N THR A 48 -1.24 16.50 28.37
CA THR A 48 -1.99 15.61 29.25
C THR A 48 -2.81 14.61 28.44
N HIS A 49 -2.62 13.34 28.76
CA HIS A 49 -3.37 12.19 28.27
C HIS A 49 -4.85 12.30 28.69
N VAL A 50 -5.76 12.34 27.71
CA VAL A 50 -7.21 12.15 27.96
C VAL A 50 -7.58 10.72 27.52
N PRO A 51 -8.21 9.88 28.36
CA PRO A 51 -8.60 8.53 27.99
C PRO A 51 -9.78 8.56 27.01
N ILE A 52 -9.73 7.73 25.97
CA ILE A 52 -10.88 7.47 25.10
C ILE A 52 -11.56 6.20 25.63
N GLU A 53 -12.68 6.39 26.34
CA GLU A 53 -13.58 5.29 26.68
C GLU A 53 -14.42 4.85 25.48
N GLN A 54 -14.88 3.61 25.59
CA GLN A 54 -15.46 2.76 24.56
C GLN A 54 -16.83 3.24 24.11
N HIS A 55 -17.07 3.26 22.80
CA HIS A 55 -18.40 3.08 22.24
C HIS A 55 -18.38 2.14 21.03
N SER A 56 -19.47 1.38 20.98
CA SER A 56 -19.84 0.22 20.18
C SER A 56 -20.09 0.49 18.69
N GLU A 57 -19.94 -0.58 17.92
CA GLU A 57 -20.62 -0.95 16.67
C GLU A 57 -20.85 0.09 15.55
N ALA A 58 -20.33 -0.28 14.37
CA ALA A 58 -20.69 0.19 13.04
C ALA A 58 -20.49 1.68 12.75
N GLU A 59 -19.53 2.00 11.87
CA GLU A 59 -19.79 2.80 10.68
C GLU A 59 -18.58 2.82 9.74
N ASN A 60 -18.86 2.49 8.47
CA ASN A 60 -17.94 2.62 7.35
C ASN A 60 -17.81 4.12 7.08
N VAL A 61 -16.81 4.77 7.68
CA VAL A 61 -16.64 6.22 7.56
C VAL A 61 -16.26 6.58 6.13
N ASP A 62 -17.28 6.99 5.38
CA ASP A 62 -17.20 7.60 4.07
C ASP A 62 -16.34 8.86 4.14
N LEU A 63 -15.09 8.75 3.67
CA LEU A 63 -14.21 9.91 3.52
C LEU A 63 -14.57 10.66 2.23
N CYS A 64 -15.79 11.19 2.14
CA CYS A 64 -16.27 11.95 1.00
C CYS A 64 -17.02 13.21 1.46
N SER A 65 -16.26 14.26 1.74
CA SER A 65 -16.83 15.59 1.97
C SER A 65 -16.07 16.64 1.15
N GLU A 66 -16.33 16.67 -0.15
CA GLU A 66 -16.11 17.86 -0.99
C GLU A 66 -17.06 17.80 -2.20
N ILE A 67 -18.19 18.49 -2.07
CA ILE A 67 -19.42 18.40 -2.89
C ILE A 67 -19.24 18.95 -4.33
N GLY A 68 -18.05 19.44 -4.72
CA GLY A 68 -17.81 20.06 -6.04
C GLY A 68 -17.39 19.14 -7.19
N ASN A 69 -17.16 17.84 -6.97
CA ASN A 69 -16.41 16.99 -7.92
C ASN A 69 -17.07 15.66 -8.34
N CYS A 70 -18.36 15.50 -8.11
CA CYS A 70 -19.12 14.30 -8.49
C CYS A 70 -19.35 14.19 -10.01
N PHE A 71 -19.46 15.29 -10.76
CA PHE A 71 -19.77 15.24 -12.19
C PHE A 71 -18.68 14.56 -13.02
N VAL A 72 -19.11 13.67 -13.91
CA VAL A 72 -18.28 13.03 -14.94
C VAL A 72 -18.99 13.13 -16.29
N VAL A 73 -18.25 13.01 -17.38
CA VAL A 73 -18.83 12.82 -18.70
C VAL A 73 -18.96 11.32 -18.93
N VAL A 74 -20.18 10.86 -19.18
CA VAL A 74 -20.48 9.47 -19.54
C VAL A 74 -20.76 9.44 -21.04
N VAL A 75 -20.17 8.46 -21.71
CA VAL A 75 -20.37 8.14 -23.13
C VAL A 75 -21.20 6.87 -23.20
N ASP A 76 -22.31 6.90 -23.94
CA ASP A 76 -23.13 5.72 -24.21
C ASP A 76 -22.63 4.94 -25.46
N SER A 77 -23.24 3.79 -25.73
CA SER A 77 -22.92 2.94 -26.88
C SER A 77 -23.11 3.62 -28.24
N ASN A 78 -23.97 4.64 -28.32
CA ASN A 78 -24.27 5.40 -29.53
C ASN A 78 -23.34 6.62 -29.69
N GLY A 79 -22.39 6.83 -28.76
CA GLY A 79 -21.50 7.98 -28.72
C GLY A 79 -22.12 9.24 -28.09
N GLY A 80 -23.35 9.15 -27.56
CA GLY A 80 -23.98 10.21 -26.81
C GLY A 80 -23.18 10.55 -25.55
N ARG A 81 -23.01 11.85 -25.28
CA ARG A 81 -22.20 12.34 -24.15
C ARG A 81 -23.09 13.09 -23.17
N ILE A 82 -23.23 12.57 -21.96
CA ILE A 82 -23.99 13.19 -20.89
C ILE A 82 -23.09 13.54 -19.71
N LYS A 83 -23.21 14.76 -19.20
CA LYS A 83 -22.59 15.16 -17.95
C LYS A 83 -23.57 14.91 -16.81
N ARG A 84 -23.24 14.00 -15.90
CA ARG A 84 -24.10 13.68 -14.74
C ARG A 84 -23.27 13.46 -13.47
N PRO A 85 -23.85 13.66 -12.29
CA PRO A 85 -23.13 13.45 -11.05
C PRO A 85 -22.93 11.95 -10.80
N LEU A 86 -21.74 11.61 -10.31
CA LEU A 86 -21.36 10.27 -9.88
C LEU A 86 -20.63 10.40 -8.55
N HIS A 87 -21.35 10.05 -7.48
CA HIS A 87 -20.99 10.39 -6.10
C HIS A 87 -20.13 9.30 -5.47
N SER A 88 -20.45 8.04 -5.75
CA SER A 88 -19.81 6.89 -5.12
C SER A 88 -19.07 6.02 -6.12
N ILE A 89 -18.17 5.18 -5.61
CA ILE A 89 -17.54 4.10 -6.39
C ILE A 89 -18.58 3.04 -6.78
N HIS A 90 -19.61 2.84 -5.95
CA HIS A 90 -20.69 1.90 -6.25
C HIS A 90 -21.49 2.35 -7.47
N ASP A 91 -21.65 3.65 -7.68
CA ASP A 91 -22.31 4.18 -8.89
C ASP A 91 -21.48 3.84 -10.15
N ILE A 92 -20.14 3.89 -10.06
CA ILE A 92 -19.24 3.45 -11.13
C ILE A 92 -19.38 1.94 -11.36
N TRP A 93 -19.46 1.15 -10.29
CA TRP A 93 -19.60 -0.30 -10.38
C TRP A 93 -20.88 -0.71 -11.12
N HIS A 94 -22.00 -0.10 -10.76
CA HIS A 94 -23.32 -0.38 -11.35
C HIS A 94 -23.63 0.45 -12.60
N LEU A 95 -22.63 1.10 -13.20
CA LEU A 95 -22.80 1.81 -14.46
C LEU A 95 -23.37 0.83 -15.52
N PRO A 96 -24.48 1.18 -16.20
CA PRO A 96 -25.09 0.36 -17.24
C PRO A 96 -24.08 -0.14 -18.27
N GLU A 97 -24.33 -1.33 -18.82
CA GLU A 97 -23.52 -1.85 -19.90
C GLU A 97 -23.60 -0.92 -21.12
N GLY A 98 -22.45 -0.67 -21.75
CA GLY A 98 -22.35 0.28 -22.86
C GLY A 98 -22.07 1.72 -22.43
N GLU A 99 -22.34 2.08 -21.18
CA GLU A 99 -21.97 3.39 -20.64
C GLU A 99 -20.55 3.37 -20.05
N ARG A 100 -19.75 4.39 -20.36
CA ARG A 100 -18.37 4.52 -19.86
C ARG A 100 -18.03 5.96 -19.51
N ILE A 101 -17.22 6.13 -18.48
CA ILE A 101 -16.70 7.45 -18.08
C ILE A 101 -15.60 7.87 -19.04
N ASP A 102 -15.78 8.98 -19.74
CA ASP A 102 -14.77 9.54 -20.65
C ASP A 102 -13.58 10.06 -19.86
N MET A 103 -12.38 9.61 -20.25
CA MET A 103 -11.15 9.94 -19.54
C MET A 103 -10.22 10.82 -20.37
N GLU A 104 -9.58 11.77 -19.70
CA GLU A 104 -8.45 12.49 -20.25
C GLU A 104 -7.14 12.04 -19.60
N LEU A 105 -6.18 11.70 -20.46
CA LEU A 105 -4.89 11.16 -20.06
C LEU A 105 -3.74 11.96 -20.69
N ASN A 106 -2.61 12.02 -20.00
CA ASN A 106 -1.35 12.45 -20.63
C ASN A 106 -0.73 11.33 -21.48
N ASN A 107 0.40 11.60 -22.14
CA ASN A 107 1.10 10.64 -23.00
C ASN A 107 1.69 9.44 -22.23
N LEU A 108 1.80 9.53 -20.90
CA LEU A 108 2.21 8.43 -20.03
C LEU A 108 1.01 7.57 -19.58
N GLY A 109 -0.19 7.84 -20.09
CA GLY A 109 -1.42 7.16 -19.71
C GLY A 109 -1.90 7.53 -18.30
N GLN A 110 -1.55 8.72 -17.79
CA GLN A 110 -1.92 9.14 -16.43
C GLN A 110 -3.13 10.08 -16.45
N PRO A 111 -4.11 9.89 -15.55
CA PRO A 111 -5.23 10.81 -15.35
C PRO A 111 -4.79 12.25 -15.08
N ILE A 112 -5.29 13.21 -15.86
CA ILE A 112 -4.96 14.65 -15.73
C ILE A 112 -6.10 15.49 -15.17
N LYS A 113 -7.35 15.00 -15.15
CA LYS A 113 -8.45 15.68 -14.45
C LYS A 113 -8.65 15.18 -13.03
N LYS A 114 -9.27 16.02 -12.18
CA LYS A 114 -9.65 15.62 -10.81
C LYS A 114 -10.67 14.47 -10.86
N GLN A 115 -11.60 14.49 -11.81
CA GLN A 115 -12.62 13.46 -12.02
C GLN A 115 -12.01 12.11 -12.41
N ASP A 116 -10.98 12.12 -13.26
CA ASP A 116 -10.34 10.91 -13.78
C ASP A 116 -9.60 10.13 -12.69
N SER A 117 -9.32 10.75 -11.54
CA SER A 117 -8.83 10.05 -10.34
C SER A 117 -9.82 9.01 -9.78
N LYS A 118 -11.09 9.01 -10.23
CA LYS A 118 -12.07 7.96 -9.92
C LYS A 118 -11.61 6.58 -10.39
N VAL A 119 -10.85 6.47 -11.48
CA VAL A 119 -10.30 5.18 -11.94
C VAL A 119 -9.33 4.57 -10.93
N VAL A 120 -8.57 5.42 -10.23
CA VAL A 120 -7.63 5.01 -9.18
C VAL A 120 -8.42 4.46 -7.99
N ARG A 121 -9.51 5.12 -7.61
CA ARG A 121 -10.38 4.65 -6.52
C ARG A 121 -11.07 3.34 -6.88
N PHE A 122 -11.60 3.25 -8.11
CA PHE A 122 -12.21 2.04 -8.64
C PHE A 122 -11.22 0.86 -8.70
N GLY A 123 -9.99 1.10 -9.14
CA GLY A 123 -8.91 0.10 -9.07
C GLY A 123 -8.61 -0.34 -7.63
N GLY A 124 -8.77 0.55 -6.64
CA GLY A 124 -8.68 0.21 -5.23
C GLY A 124 -9.77 -0.75 -4.76
N LEU A 125 -10.99 -0.61 -5.28
CA LEU A 125 -12.07 -1.58 -5.04
C LEU A 125 -11.71 -2.94 -5.65
N ILE A 126 -11.33 -2.97 -6.93
CA ILE A 126 -10.92 -4.22 -7.63
C ILE A 126 -9.82 -4.95 -6.87
N ALA A 127 -8.77 -4.23 -6.44
CA ALA A 127 -7.63 -4.82 -5.74
C ALA A 127 -7.97 -5.40 -4.36
N ARG A 128 -9.10 -5.02 -3.75
CA ARG A 128 -9.59 -5.52 -2.46
C ARG A 128 -10.65 -6.60 -2.60
N THR A 129 -11.27 -6.72 -3.77
CA THR A 129 -12.27 -7.76 -4.03
C THR A 129 -11.57 -9.12 -4.19
N ASN A 130 -11.67 -9.97 -3.18
CA ASN A 130 -10.94 -11.26 -3.12
C ASN A 130 -11.22 -12.19 -4.31
N LYS A 131 -12.44 -12.17 -4.86
CA LYS A 131 -12.83 -12.94 -6.05
C LYS A 131 -12.15 -12.46 -7.34
N LEU A 132 -11.70 -11.20 -7.37
CA LEU A 132 -11.04 -10.62 -8.54
C LEU A 132 -9.53 -10.70 -8.43
N VAL A 133 -8.97 -10.32 -7.28
CA VAL A 133 -7.52 -10.26 -7.09
C VAL A 133 -7.12 -10.94 -5.78
N PRO A 134 -6.77 -12.24 -5.83
CA PRO A 134 -6.40 -13.01 -4.64
C PRO A 134 -5.18 -12.45 -3.91
N ILE A 135 -5.18 -12.48 -2.58
CA ILE A 135 -4.09 -11.97 -1.74
C ILE A 135 -3.00 -13.00 -1.42
N ILE A 136 -3.20 -14.25 -1.89
CA ILE A 136 -2.33 -15.41 -1.63
C ILE A 136 -0.92 -15.28 -2.25
N TYR A 137 -0.77 -14.54 -3.34
CA TYR A 137 0.50 -14.43 -4.05
C TYR A 137 1.55 -13.61 -3.26
N LYS A 138 2.82 -14.05 -3.24
CA LYS A 138 3.93 -13.34 -2.54
C LYS A 138 4.25 -11.98 -3.19
N ASP A 139 4.16 -11.88 -4.51
CA ASP A 139 4.47 -10.68 -5.31
C ASP A 139 3.41 -10.44 -6.39
N TRP A 140 3.18 -9.18 -6.76
CA TRP A 140 2.28 -8.81 -7.85
C TRP A 140 2.72 -9.41 -9.19
N ARG A 141 4.03 -9.60 -9.38
CA ARG A 141 4.60 -10.25 -10.56
C ARG A 141 4.13 -11.70 -10.70
N SER A 142 3.89 -12.38 -9.58
CA SER A 142 3.42 -13.77 -9.53
C SER A 142 1.91 -13.92 -9.72
N VAL A 143 1.14 -12.83 -9.64
CA VAL A 143 -0.30 -12.86 -9.94
C VAL A 143 -0.48 -13.25 -11.42
N PRO A 144 -1.30 -14.28 -11.74
CA PRO A 144 -1.55 -14.73 -13.09
C PRO A 144 -1.95 -13.60 -14.04
N LYS A 145 -1.53 -13.74 -15.30
CA LYS A 145 -1.88 -12.77 -16.35
C LYS A 145 -3.40 -12.73 -16.57
N THR A 146 -4.09 -13.86 -16.49
CA THR A 146 -5.55 -13.96 -16.64
C THR A 146 -6.28 -13.04 -15.66
N ILE A 147 -5.95 -13.10 -14.38
CA ILE A 147 -6.50 -12.21 -13.33
C ILE A 147 -6.24 -10.72 -13.63
N LYS A 148 -5.04 -10.40 -14.12
CA LYS A 148 -4.70 -9.02 -14.51
C LYS A 148 -5.52 -8.55 -15.72
N GLU A 149 -5.76 -9.42 -16.68
CA GLU A 149 -6.58 -9.13 -17.86
C GLU A 149 -8.07 -9.00 -17.52
N GLU A 150 -8.59 -9.80 -16.57
CA GLU A 150 -9.94 -9.64 -16.05
C GLU A 150 -10.13 -8.30 -15.33
N ALA A 151 -9.19 -7.94 -14.44
CA ALA A 151 -9.18 -6.63 -13.78
C ALA A 151 -9.11 -5.48 -14.80
N TRP A 152 -8.31 -5.64 -15.86
CA TRP A 152 -8.23 -4.70 -16.97
C TRP A 152 -9.56 -4.59 -17.73
N GLY A 153 -10.22 -5.71 -18.03
CA GLY A 153 -11.52 -5.76 -18.70
C GLY A 153 -12.60 -5.04 -17.89
N LEU A 154 -12.64 -5.23 -16.57
CA LEU A 154 -13.56 -4.52 -15.68
C LEU A 154 -13.35 -3.00 -15.71
N ILE A 155 -12.10 -2.54 -15.76
CA ILE A 155 -11.78 -1.11 -15.87
C ILE A 155 -12.25 -0.60 -17.25
N MET A 156 -11.92 -1.29 -18.34
CA MET A 156 -12.32 -0.87 -19.68
C MET A 156 -13.83 -0.92 -19.91
N GLY A 157 -14.55 -1.74 -19.15
CA GLY A 157 -16.02 -1.77 -19.14
C GLY A 157 -16.65 -0.52 -18.53
N LYS A 158 -15.93 0.23 -17.69
CA LYS A 158 -16.45 1.41 -16.97
C LYS A 158 -15.81 2.73 -17.39
N PHE A 159 -14.67 2.69 -18.06
CA PHE A 159 -13.91 3.87 -18.47
C PHE A 159 -13.60 3.83 -19.97
N LYS A 160 -13.85 4.94 -20.65
CA LYS A 160 -13.48 5.13 -22.07
C LYS A 160 -12.14 5.84 -22.11
N VAL A 161 -11.16 5.11 -22.63
CA VAL A 161 -9.77 5.57 -22.81
C VAL A 161 -9.56 5.89 -24.29
N PRO A 162 -8.87 7.00 -24.62
CA PRO A 162 -8.46 7.29 -25.99
C PRO A 162 -7.57 6.17 -26.56
N ASP A 163 -7.85 5.75 -27.79
CA ASP A 163 -7.21 4.57 -28.39
C ASP A 163 -5.68 4.75 -28.53
N ASP A 164 -5.22 5.98 -28.79
CA ASP A 164 -3.80 6.36 -28.87
C ASP A 164 -3.06 6.25 -27.52
N LYS A 165 -3.78 6.17 -26.39
CA LYS A 165 -3.23 6.12 -25.04
C LYS A 165 -3.47 4.78 -24.34
N LEU A 166 -4.11 3.83 -25.03
CA LEU A 166 -4.57 2.58 -24.43
C LEU A 166 -3.43 1.76 -23.80
N ASP A 167 -2.32 1.58 -24.52
CA ASP A 167 -1.18 0.80 -24.04
C ASP A 167 -0.45 1.47 -22.87
N ALA A 168 -0.26 2.78 -22.96
CA ALA A 168 0.35 3.57 -21.89
C ALA A 168 -0.52 3.50 -20.62
N PHE A 169 -1.84 3.65 -20.78
CA PHE A 169 -2.80 3.55 -19.70
C PHE A 169 -2.81 2.14 -19.09
N LYS A 170 -2.87 1.08 -19.89
CA LYS A 170 -2.85 -0.31 -19.41
C LYS A 170 -1.60 -0.58 -18.55
N LYS A 171 -0.42 -0.16 -19.02
CA LYS A 171 0.83 -0.29 -18.27
C LYS A 171 0.77 0.47 -16.95
N TRP A 172 0.24 1.70 -16.97
CA TRP A 172 0.14 2.53 -15.78
C TRP A 172 -0.86 1.97 -14.75
N ILE A 173 -2.08 1.61 -15.17
CA ILE A 173 -3.13 1.16 -14.26
C ILE A 173 -2.83 -0.21 -13.66
N LEU A 174 -2.20 -1.13 -14.40
CA LEU A 174 -1.76 -2.41 -13.84
C LEU A 174 -0.64 -2.25 -12.80
N LYS A 175 0.21 -1.22 -12.95
CA LYS A 175 1.21 -0.85 -11.94
C LYS A 175 0.54 -0.27 -10.70
N ASP A 176 -0.46 0.60 -10.87
CA ASP A 176 -1.23 1.19 -9.77
C ASP A 176 -2.06 0.14 -9.01
N LEU A 177 -2.72 -0.78 -9.72
CA LEU A 177 -3.42 -1.94 -9.15
C LEU A 177 -2.47 -2.79 -8.29
N GLY A 178 -1.29 -3.11 -8.81
CA GLY A 178 -0.30 -3.87 -8.05
C GLY A 178 0.21 -3.15 -6.80
N LYS A 179 0.25 -1.81 -6.82
CA LYS A 179 0.51 -1.02 -5.62
C LYS A 179 -0.63 -1.15 -4.62
N LYS A 180 -1.88 -0.94 -5.04
CA LYS A 180 -3.07 -0.99 -4.18
C LYS A 180 -3.28 -2.37 -3.56
N TRP A 181 -3.04 -3.43 -4.31
CA TRP A 181 -3.10 -4.79 -3.82
C TRP A 181 -2.04 -5.05 -2.72
N LYS A 182 -0.81 -4.55 -2.90
CA LYS A 182 0.22 -4.63 -1.84
C LYS A 182 -0.13 -3.77 -0.62
N ASP A 183 -0.65 -2.56 -0.85
CA ASP A 183 -1.07 -1.67 0.23
C ASP A 183 -2.22 -2.31 1.03
N TYR A 184 -3.18 -2.97 0.38
CA TYR A 184 -4.23 -3.73 1.04
C TYR A 184 -3.67 -4.86 1.92
N LYS A 185 -2.73 -5.66 1.41
CA LYS A 185 -2.04 -6.68 2.21
C LYS A 185 -1.31 -6.08 3.42
N HIS A 186 -0.73 -4.90 3.27
CA HIS A 186 -0.09 -4.19 4.36
C HIS A 186 -1.10 -3.72 5.42
N GLU A 187 -2.24 -3.16 5.01
CA GLU A 187 -3.31 -2.76 5.92
C GLU A 187 -3.88 -3.95 6.70
N LEU A 188 -4.10 -5.10 6.04
CA LEU A 188 -4.50 -6.35 6.71
C LEU A 188 -3.46 -6.76 7.76
N LYS A 189 -2.18 -6.76 7.39
CA LYS A 189 -1.09 -7.11 8.32
C LYS A 189 -1.07 -6.16 9.52
N LYS A 190 -1.20 -4.86 9.28
CA LYS A 190 -1.20 -3.84 10.34
C LYS A 190 -2.37 -4.02 11.31
N LYS A 191 -3.54 -4.42 10.81
CA LYS A 191 -4.76 -4.60 11.61
C LYS A 191 -4.81 -5.92 12.37
N LEU A 192 -4.30 -7.00 11.78
CA LEU A 192 -4.55 -8.36 12.27
C LEU A 192 -3.33 -9.03 12.94
N LEU A 193 -2.10 -8.65 12.55
CA LEU A 193 -0.87 -9.23 13.09
C LEU A 193 -0.35 -8.40 14.26
N HIS A 194 -0.27 -9.01 15.43
CA HIS A 194 0.31 -8.45 16.64
C HIS A 194 1.70 -9.02 16.93
N GLU A 195 2.52 -8.27 17.67
CA GLU A 195 3.91 -8.67 17.98
C GLU A 195 4.02 -9.98 18.75
N LYS A 196 3.03 -10.25 19.62
CA LYS A 196 2.95 -11.47 20.44
C LYS A 196 2.41 -12.69 19.70
N ASP A 197 2.01 -12.54 18.44
CA ASP A 197 1.45 -13.67 17.70
C ASP A 197 2.52 -14.70 17.40
N THR A 198 2.15 -15.97 17.60
CA THR A 198 3.03 -17.12 17.36
C THR A 198 2.55 -17.99 16.20
N SER A 199 1.31 -17.80 15.74
CA SER A 199 0.74 -18.61 14.66
C SER A 199 -0.22 -17.84 13.76
N ALA A 200 -0.37 -18.33 12.51
CA ALA A 200 -1.33 -17.81 11.55
C ALA A 200 -2.78 -17.94 12.03
N ALA A 201 -3.10 -18.99 12.78
CA ALA A 201 -4.45 -19.21 13.30
C ALA A 201 -4.92 -18.07 14.23
N GLN A 202 -4.02 -17.50 15.04
CA GLN A 202 -4.34 -16.35 15.91
C GLN A 202 -4.70 -15.10 15.10
N VAL A 203 -4.05 -14.90 13.95
CA VAL A 203 -4.33 -13.79 13.03
C VAL A 203 -5.69 -13.97 12.37
N VAL A 204 -5.98 -15.18 11.86
CA VAL A 204 -7.24 -15.50 11.19
C VAL A 204 -8.42 -15.40 12.15
N ALA A 205 -8.26 -15.81 13.41
CA ALA A 205 -9.31 -15.73 14.42
C ALA A 205 -9.80 -14.30 14.75
N ARG A 206 -9.05 -13.27 14.35
CA ARG A 206 -9.42 -11.86 14.54
C ARG A 206 -10.11 -11.24 13.33
N ALA A 207 -10.11 -11.91 12.19
CA ALA A 207 -10.73 -11.43 10.97
C ALA A 207 -12.18 -11.93 10.86
N SER A 208 -13.02 -11.15 10.20
CA SER A 208 -14.35 -11.58 9.78
C SER A 208 -14.38 -11.88 8.28
N PRO A 209 -15.29 -12.76 7.81
CA PRO A 209 -15.50 -13.00 6.37
C PRO A 209 -15.84 -11.74 5.57
N ASP A 210 -16.50 -10.75 6.20
CA ASP A 210 -16.81 -9.46 5.59
C ASP A 210 -15.58 -8.58 5.37
N MET A 211 -14.54 -8.77 6.21
CA MET A 211 -13.28 -8.03 6.09
C MET A 211 -12.38 -8.62 5.00
N VAL A 212 -12.23 -9.95 4.99
CA VAL A 212 -11.32 -10.67 4.09
C VAL A 212 -11.70 -12.14 4.02
N ASP A 213 -11.42 -12.77 2.87
CA ASP A 213 -11.55 -14.21 2.71
C ASP A 213 -10.60 -14.93 3.68
N LEU A 214 -11.18 -15.73 4.59
CA LEU A 214 -10.43 -16.36 5.67
C LEU A 214 -9.43 -17.40 5.17
N SER A 215 -9.73 -18.08 4.06
CA SER A 215 -8.82 -19.07 3.45
C SER A 215 -7.60 -18.37 2.87
N GLN A 216 -7.82 -17.32 2.07
CA GLN A 216 -6.73 -16.52 1.52
C GLN A 216 -5.92 -15.82 2.63
N LEU A 217 -6.59 -15.36 3.69
CA LEU A 217 -5.93 -14.77 4.85
C LEU A 217 -5.05 -15.81 5.56
N ALA A 218 -5.49 -17.05 5.72
CA ALA A 218 -4.68 -18.09 6.35
C ALA A 218 -3.38 -18.35 5.58
N GLU A 219 -3.46 -18.47 4.25
CA GLU A 219 -2.28 -18.59 3.39
C GLU A 219 -1.35 -17.38 3.50
N LEU A 220 -1.93 -16.18 3.46
CA LEU A 220 -1.16 -14.94 3.60
C LEU A 220 -0.51 -14.80 4.99
N ALA A 221 -1.22 -15.20 6.05
CA ALA A 221 -0.73 -15.15 7.41
C ALA A 221 0.47 -16.10 7.58
N ASN A 222 0.42 -17.31 7.01
CA ASN A 222 1.57 -18.23 6.99
C ASN A 222 2.83 -17.56 6.38
N LEU A 223 2.67 -16.82 5.27
CA LEU A 223 3.77 -16.06 4.67
C LEU A 223 4.34 -14.99 5.62
N TRP A 224 3.54 -14.40 6.52
CA TRP A 224 4.06 -13.42 7.48
C TRP A 224 4.93 -14.05 8.59
N PHE A 225 4.73 -15.33 8.89
CA PHE A 225 5.53 -16.07 9.86
C PHE A 225 6.83 -16.64 9.27
N ASP A 226 6.90 -16.77 7.95
CA ASP A 226 8.09 -17.22 7.20
C ASP A 226 9.36 -16.40 7.55
N PRO A 227 10.47 -17.04 7.94
CA PRO A 227 11.71 -16.35 8.30
C PRO A 227 12.32 -15.51 7.17
N GLU A 228 12.28 -16.00 5.92
CA GLU A 228 12.82 -15.29 4.76
C GLU A 228 12.03 -13.99 4.50
N TYR A 229 10.70 -14.08 4.55
CA TYR A 229 9.80 -12.94 4.43
C TYR A 229 10.01 -11.92 5.55
N LYS A 230 10.15 -12.37 6.81
CA LYS A 230 10.47 -11.49 7.95
C LYS A 230 11.80 -10.77 7.76
N SER A 231 12.85 -11.48 7.34
CA SER A 231 14.16 -10.90 7.06
C SER A 231 14.07 -9.79 6.01
N LYS A 232 13.36 -10.03 4.91
CA LYS A 232 13.13 -9.03 3.86
C LYS A 232 12.34 -7.82 4.36
N CYS A 233 11.30 -8.04 5.18
CA CYS A 233 10.53 -6.96 5.77
C CYS A 233 11.38 -6.08 6.70
N ASN A 234 12.22 -6.69 7.54
CA ASN A 234 13.10 -5.97 8.45
C ASN A 234 14.11 -5.11 7.68
N LYS A 235 14.75 -5.66 6.64
CA LYS A 235 15.63 -4.88 5.74
C LYS A 235 14.90 -3.69 5.14
N ASN A 236 13.67 -3.88 4.62
CA ASN A 236 12.88 -2.80 4.05
C ASN A 236 12.49 -1.73 5.09
N LYS A 237 12.22 -2.13 6.35
CA LYS A 237 11.94 -1.21 7.46
C LYS A 237 13.17 -0.37 7.79
N GLU A 238 14.35 -0.97 7.89
CA GLU A 238 15.60 -0.25 8.09
C GLU A 238 15.94 0.69 6.94
N CYS A 239 15.71 0.28 5.69
CA CYS A 239 15.88 1.18 4.53
C CYS A 239 14.93 2.37 4.59
N ARG A 240 13.66 2.15 4.98
CA ARG A 240 12.67 3.24 5.11
C ARG A 240 13.05 4.25 6.19
N LYS A 241 13.63 3.82 7.32
CA LYS A 241 14.10 4.73 8.38
C LYS A 241 15.16 5.72 7.89
N LYS A 242 15.90 5.38 6.83
CA LYS A 242 16.93 6.23 6.22
C LYS A 242 16.38 7.25 5.21
N GLN A 243 15.08 7.18 4.90
CA GLN A 243 14.45 8.10 3.97
C GLN A 243 14.16 9.45 4.66
N LEU A 244 14.99 10.46 4.38
CA LEU A 244 14.89 11.78 5.01
C LEU A 244 13.81 12.68 4.39
N VAL A 245 13.55 12.51 3.08
CA VAL A 245 12.58 13.33 2.36
C VAL A 245 11.31 12.53 2.15
N VAL A 246 10.23 12.99 2.78
CA VAL A 246 8.88 12.48 2.58
C VAL A 246 8.12 13.40 1.63
N HIS A 247 7.29 12.81 0.78
CA HIS A 247 6.46 13.58 -0.15
C HIS A 247 5.39 14.39 0.60
N ASN A 248 5.28 15.68 0.29
CA ASN A 248 4.33 16.63 0.87
C ASN A 248 3.34 17.21 -0.17
N GLY A 249 3.31 16.73 -1.42
CA GLY A 249 2.47 17.26 -2.51
C GLY A 249 0.96 16.99 -2.41
N GLY A 250 0.48 16.47 -1.27
CA GLY A 250 -0.94 16.21 -1.02
C GLY A 250 -1.55 15.11 -1.91
N SER A 251 -2.87 15.16 -2.10
CA SER A 251 -3.66 14.18 -2.86
C SER A 251 -3.68 14.42 -4.38
N LYS A 252 -3.12 15.53 -4.84
CA LYS A 252 -3.00 15.85 -6.26
C LYS A 252 -1.79 15.11 -6.84
N SER A 253 -1.99 14.37 -7.93
CA SER A 253 -0.91 13.62 -8.57
C SER A 253 0.05 14.55 -9.30
N TYR A 254 1.31 14.13 -9.43
CA TYR A 254 2.30 14.84 -10.24
C TYR A 254 1.87 15.03 -11.69
N ALA A 255 1.16 14.07 -12.28
CA ALA A 255 0.58 14.21 -13.62
C ALA A 255 -0.34 15.45 -13.73
N ARG A 256 -1.14 15.70 -12.69
CA ARG A 256 -2.02 16.87 -12.61
C ARG A 256 -1.23 18.15 -12.36
N TYR A 257 -0.22 18.12 -11.49
CA TYR A 257 0.67 19.28 -11.31
C TYR A 257 1.39 19.65 -12.61
N ALA A 258 1.94 18.67 -13.32
CA ALA A 258 2.65 18.87 -14.58
C ALA A 258 1.73 19.43 -15.67
N HIS A 259 0.51 18.89 -15.77
CA HIS A 259 -0.49 19.39 -16.72
C HIS A 259 -0.95 20.81 -16.40
N ASP A 260 -1.23 21.13 -15.13
CA ASP A 260 -1.64 22.48 -14.73
C ASP A 260 -0.51 23.49 -14.95
N ALA A 261 0.74 23.09 -14.66
CA ALA A 261 1.92 23.90 -14.97
C ALA A 261 2.05 24.14 -16.48
N GLN A 262 1.94 23.09 -17.31
CA GLN A 262 1.99 23.21 -18.77
C GLN A 262 0.89 24.12 -19.33
N LYS A 263 -0.32 24.08 -18.79
CA LYS A 263 -1.38 25.00 -19.18
C LYS A 263 -1.05 26.46 -18.86
N SER A 264 -0.35 26.71 -17.76
CA SER A 264 0.04 28.06 -17.35
C SER A 264 1.29 28.60 -18.05
N THR A 265 2.28 27.75 -18.35
CA THR A 265 3.60 28.18 -18.87
C THR A 265 3.84 27.80 -20.33
N GLY A 266 2.99 26.95 -20.92
CA GLY A 266 3.20 26.36 -22.25
C GLY A 266 4.28 25.26 -22.30
N MET A 267 5.00 25.02 -21.20
CA MET A 267 6.11 24.06 -21.13
C MET A 267 5.83 22.94 -20.14
N LEU A 268 6.20 21.70 -20.52
CA LEU A 268 6.18 20.58 -19.58
C LEU A 268 7.32 20.76 -18.55
N PRO A 269 7.05 20.62 -17.24
CA PRO A 269 8.10 20.66 -16.25
C PRO A 269 9.12 19.54 -16.46
N THR A 270 10.35 19.91 -16.83
CA THR A 270 11.49 19.00 -16.95
C THR A 270 12.16 18.84 -15.60
N GLY A 271 11.76 17.81 -14.83
CA GLY A 271 12.40 17.48 -13.55
C GLY A 271 11.43 17.02 -12.45
N MET A 272 10.51 16.11 -12.75
CA MET A 272 9.65 15.45 -11.75
C MET A 272 9.81 13.93 -11.79
#